data_AF-A0A4Y3W8A3-F1
#
_entry.id   AF-A0A4Y3W8A3-F1
#
_cell.length_a   1.000
_cell.length_b   1.000
_cell.length_c   1.000
_cell.angle_alpha   90.00
_cell.angle_beta   90.00
_cell.angle_gamma   90.00
#
_symmetry.space_group_name_H-M   'P 1'
#
loop_
_entity.id
_entity.type
_entity.pdbx_description
1 polymer ?
#
loop_
_entity_poly.entity_id
_entity_poly.type
_entity_poly.pdbx_seq_one_letter_code
_entity_poly.pdbx_strand_id
1 'polypeptide(L)'
;MSDDGVGLKNFSLDAWWKVVTAAGPLIIVAAAGGAFSPGVVVGLGLLLFGAVEWSTVHRREAPILDRFSRPIGTHFVVFRRRTSASIALQALAIVLLVFGLAWMIYRA
;
A
#
# COMPACT_ATOMS: atom_id res chain seq x y z
N MET A 1 -35.49 9.82 -3.12
CA MET A 1 -35.40 8.71 -2.13
C MET A 1 -34.33 7.77 -2.69
N SER A 2 -33.06 8.22 -2.66
CA SER A 2 -31.97 7.76 -1.77
C SER A 2 -31.69 6.25 -1.98
N ASP A 3 -30.56 5.82 -2.56
CA ASP A 3 -29.19 6.15 -2.14
C ASP A 3 -28.18 6.12 -3.31
N ASP A 4 -27.41 7.20 -3.44
CA ASP A 4 -26.24 7.32 -4.31
C ASP A 4 -25.01 6.60 -3.71
N GLY A 5 -25.18 5.33 -3.31
CA GLY A 5 -24.16 4.49 -2.68
C GLY A 5 -23.09 3.92 -3.63
N VAL A 6 -22.96 4.50 -4.83
CA VAL A 6 -22.21 3.94 -5.97
C VAL A 6 -20.69 4.06 -5.84
N GLY A 7 -20.17 4.88 -4.92
CA GLY A 7 -18.73 5.19 -4.87
C GLY A 7 -17.86 4.32 -3.95
N LEU A 8 -18.40 3.75 -2.88
CA LEU A 8 -17.56 3.29 -1.74
C LEU A 8 -17.69 1.81 -1.38
N LYS A 9 -18.76 1.10 -1.77
CA LYS A 9 -18.90 -0.35 -1.46
C LYS A 9 -17.90 -1.24 -2.21
N ASN A 10 -17.37 -0.75 -3.33
CA ASN A 10 -16.38 -1.45 -4.15
C ASN A 10 -14.94 -0.99 -3.89
N PHE A 11 -14.71 -0.08 -2.93
CA PHE A 11 -13.37 0.11 -2.37
C PHE A 11 -13.06 -1.12 -1.52
N SER A 12 -12.66 -2.19 -2.21
CA SER A 12 -12.03 -3.32 -1.56
C SER A 12 -10.83 -2.79 -0.80
N LEU A 13 -10.95 -2.74 0.53
CA LEU A 13 -9.84 -2.47 1.43
C LEU A 13 -8.67 -3.43 1.15
N ASP A 14 -8.90 -4.55 0.45
CA ASP A 14 -7.83 -5.43 -0.07
C ASP A 14 -6.99 -4.81 -1.18
N ALA A 15 -7.04 -3.50 -1.43
CA ALA A 15 -6.12 -2.83 -2.37
C ALA A 15 -5.63 -1.47 -1.86
N TRP A 16 -5.78 -1.16 -0.56
CA TRP A 16 -5.41 0.15 0.01
C TRP A 16 -3.96 0.55 -0.30
N TRP A 17 -3.05 -0.43 -0.38
CA TRP A 17 -1.64 -0.19 -0.69
C TRP A 17 -1.45 0.47 -2.06
N LYS A 18 -2.32 0.21 -3.04
CA LYS A 18 -2.24 0.85 -4.36
C LYS A 18 -2.45 2.35 -4.27
N VAL A 19 -3.39 2.78 -3.44
CA VAL A 19 -3.66 4.19 -3.19
C VAL A 19 -2.47 4.84 -2.51
N VAL A 20 -1.89 4.18 -1.51
CA VAL A 20 -0.71 4.68 -0.80
C VAL A 20 0.52 4.78 -1.72
N THR A 21 0.76 3.77 -2.55
CA THR A 21 1.83 3.81 -3.56
C THR A 21 1.63 4.95 -4.55
N ALA A 22 0.39 5.22 -4.97
CA ALA A 22 0.08 6.32 -5.90
C ALA A 22 0.17 7.71 -5.24
N ALA A 23 -0.18 7.82 -3.96
CA ALA A 23 -0.11 9.07 -3.22
C ALA A 23 1.34 9.55 -3.01
N GLY A 24 2.29 8.63 -2.80
CA GLY A 24 3.70 8.97 -2.60
C GLY A 24 4.29 9.87 -3.71
N PRO A 25 4.29 9.44 -4.98
CA PRO A 25 4.77 10.24 -6.12
C PRO A 25 4.05 11.57 -6.27
N LEU A 26 2.74 11.62 -6.03
CA LEU A 26 1.97 12.87 -6.10
C LEU A 26 2.47 13.88 -5.05
N ILE A 27 2.71 13.41 -3.82
CA ILE A 27 3.26 14.23 -2.75
C ILE A 27 4.69 14.66 -3.09
N ILE A 28 5.52 13.77 -3.62
CA ILE A 28 6.88 14.11 -4.07
C ILE A 28 6.83 15.23 -5.11
N VAL A 29 6.01 15.09 -6.16
CA VAL A 29 5.90 16.09 -7.24
C VAL A 29 5.38 17.42 -6.70
N ALA A 30 4.36 17.41 -5.84
CA ALA A 30 3.83 18.62 -5.23
C ALA A 30 4.84 19.31 -4.30
N ALA A 31 5.70 18.54 -3.62
CA ALA A 31 6.70 19.04 -2.71
C ALA A 31 8.06 19.38 -3.37
N ALA A 32 8.27 18.97 -4.62
CA ALA A 32 9.52 19.11 -5.38
C ALA A 32 9.67 20.46 -6.08
N GLY A 33 9.19 21.55 -5.47
CA GLY A 33 9.34 22.93 -5.95
C GLY A 33 10.78 23.49 -5.91
N GLY A 34 11.80 22.67 -6.19
CA GLY A 34 13.20 23.09 -6.36
C GLY A 34 14.15 22.78 -5.19
N ALA A 35 13.67 22.23 -4.07
CA ALA A 35 14.52 21.87 -2.93
C ALA A 35 14.10 20.56 -2.27
N PHE A 36 15.05 19.88 -1.64
CA PHE A 36 14.78 18.72 -0.80
C PHE A 36 13.99 19.18 0.44
N SER A 37 12.68 18.91 0.43
CA SER A 37 11.74 19.37 1.45
C SER A 37 11.25 18.22 2.34
N PRO A 38 10.74 18.51 3.55
CA PRO A 38 10.13 17.49 4.42
C PRO A 38 9.03 16.70 3.69
N GLY A 39 8.27 17.36 2.80
CA GLY A 39 7.24 16.72 1.99
C GLY A 39 7.79 15.66 1.03
N VAL A 40 8.99 15.86 0.47
CA VAL A 40 9.65 14.83 -0.37
C VAL A 40 9.99 13.60 0.46
N VAL A 41 10.44 13.77 1.71
CA VAL A 41 10.75 12.67 2.62
C VAL A 41 9.48 11.87 2.97
N VAL A 42 8.38 12.57 3.28
CA VAL A 42 7.07 11.94 3.52
C VAL A 42 6.59 11.18 2.28
N GLY A 43 6.67 11.80 1.10
CA GLY A 43 6.25 11.17 -0.15
C GLY A 43 7.07 9.92 -0.49
N LEU A 44 8.38 9.94 -0.23
CA LEU A 44 9.26 8.76 -0.35
C LEU A 44 8.89 7.66 0.64
N GLY A 45 8.62 8.02 1.89
CA GLY A 45 8.14 7.07 2.90
C GLY A 45 6.84 6.37 2.49
N LEU A 46 5.86 7.11 1.98
CA LEU A 46 4.59 6.55 1.49
C LEU A 46 4.79 5.67 0.26
N LEU A 47 5.61 6.12 -0.71
CA LEU A 47 5.92 5.35 -1.91
C LEU A 47 6.58 4.01 -1.55
N LEU A 48 7.61 4.04 -0.69
CA LEU A 48 8.31 2.83 -0.24
C LEU A 48 7.37 1.91 0.53
N PHE A 49 6.56 2.45 1.45
CA PHE A 49 5.62 1.67 2.23
C PHE A 49 4.61 0.94 1.33
N GLY A 50 3.98 1.66 0.40
CA GLY A 50 3.02 1.10 -0.54
C GLY A 50 3.67 0.10 -1.52
N ALA A 51 4.86 0.40 -2.05
CA ALA A 51 5.57 -0.48 -2.97
C ALA A 51 5.99 -1.80 -2.30
N VAL A 52 6.49 -1.74 -1.07
CA VAL A 52 6.86 -2.92 -0.30
C VAL A 52 5.61 -3.74 0.01
N GLU A 53 4.54 -3.12 0.50
CA GLU A 53 3.29 -3.83 0.77
C GLU A 53 2.75 -4.51 -0.49
N TRP A 54 2.75 -3.81 -1.64
CA TRP A 54 2.39 -4.39 -2.93
C TRP A 54 3.22 -5.64 -3.23
N SER A 55 4.55 -5.57 -3.11
CA SER A 55 5.45 -6.69 -3.39
C SER A 55 5.25 -7.89 -2.46
N THR A 56 4.65 -7.71 -1.28
CA THR A 56 4.34 -8.83 -0.38
C THR A 56 3.04 -9.55 -0.76
N VAL A 57 2.15 -8.88 -1.50
CA VAL A 57 0.83 -9.41 -1.86
C VAL A 57 0.92 -10.24 -3.15
N HIS A 58 0.60 -11.53 -3.03
CA HIS A 58 0.62 -12.47 -4.15
C HIS A 58 -0.77 -13.08 -4.35
N ARG A 59 -1.10 -13.37 -5.61
CA ARG A 59 -2.31 -14.10 -6.00
C ARG A 59 -1.90 -15.50 -6.43
N ARG A 60 -2.55 -16.51 -5.87
CA ARG A 60 -2.39 -17.90 -6.28
C ARG A 60 -3.75 -18.51 -6.53
N GLU A 61 -3.82 -19.33 -7.56
CA GLU A 61 -4.98 -20.17 -7.82
C GLU A 61 -4.99 -21.31 -6.81
N ALA A 62 -6.07 -21.41 -6.04
CA ALA A 62 -6.32 -22.52 -5.14
C ALA A 62 -7.50 -23.35 -5.70
N PRO A 63 -7.40 -24.69 -5.67
CA PRO A 63 -8.51 -25.54 -6.08
C PRO A 63 -9.68 -25.37 -5.11
N ILE A 64 -10.88 -25.28 -5.65
CA ILE A 64 -12.12 -25.46 -4.90
C ILE A 64 -12.34 -26.97 -4.81
N LEU A 65 -12.40 -27.49 -3.59
CA LEU A 65 -12.59 -28.91 -3.33
C LEU A 65 -14.08 -29.19 -3.03
N ASP A 66 -14.63 -30.23 -3.67
CA ASP A 66 -15.93 -30.80 -3.30
C ASP A 66 -15.83 -31.60 -1.98
N ARG A 67 -16.95 -32.07 -1.42
CA ARG A 67 -17.02 -32.92 -0.21
C ARG A 67 -16.16 -34.18 -0.27
N PHE A 68 -15.77 -34.61 -1.47
CA PHE A 68 -14.88 -35.76 -1.70
C PHE A 68 -13.43 -35.36 -2.02
N SER A 69 -13.02 -34.12 -1.73
CA SER A 69 -11.68 -33.58 -2.02
C SER A 69 -11.30 -33.62 -3.50
N ARG A 70 -12.29 -33.56 -4.40
CA ARG A 70 -12.07 -33.49 -5.85
C ARG A 70 -12.05 -32.03 -6.30
N PRO A 71 -11.10 -31.62 -7.16
CA PRO A 71 -11.06 -30.25 -7.68
C PRO A 71 -12.24 -30.03 -8.63
N ILE A 72 -13.15 -29.13 -8.27
CA ILE A 72 -14.34 -28.75 -9.07
C ILE A 72 -14.21 -27.38 -9.74
N GLY A 73 -13.14 -26.65 -9.42
CA GLY A 73 -12.83 -25.35 -9.99
C GLY A 73 -11.61 -24.73 -9.33
N THR A 74 -11.26 -23.52 -9.75
CA THR A 74 -10.21 -22.72 -9.13
C THR A 74 -10.78 -21.39 -8.67
N HIS A 75 -10.25 -20.86 -7.57
CA HIS A 75 -10.48 -19.48 -7.16
C HIS A 75 -9.14 -18.82 -6.85
N PHE A 76 -9.07 -17.50 -6.99
CA PHE A 76 -7.88 -16.75 -6.61
C PHE A 76 -7.90 -16.49 -5.11
N VAL A 77 -6.83 -16.90 -4.45
CA VAL A 77 -6.56 -16.56 -3.04
C VAL A 77 -5.44 -15.54 -3.00
N VAL A 78 -5.67 -14.49 -2.21
CA VAL A 78 -4.65 -13.48 -1.91
C VAL A 78 -3.90 -13.92 -0.65
N PHE A 79 -2.59 -14.05 -0.74
CA PHE A 79 -1.74 -14.33 0.41
C PHE A 79 -0.61 -13.31 0.50
N ARG A 80 -0.13 -13.06 1.72
CA ARG A 80 0.99 -12.14 1.97
C ARG A 80 2.21 -12.93 2.37
N ARG A 81 3.30 -12.75 1.62
CA ARG A 81 4.61 -13.34 1.95
C ARG A 81 5.52 -12.24 2.47
N ARG A 82 5.67 -12.18 3.79
CA ARG A 82 6.62 -11.25 4.44
C ARG A 82 8.00 -11.90 4.50
N THR A 83 8.98 -11.26 3.88
CA THR A 83 10.40 -11.60 3.99
C THR A 83 11.07 -10.65 4.98
N SER A 84 12.21 -11.03 5.57
CA SER A 84 12.97 -10.13 6.44
C SER A 84 13.35 -8.82 5.74
N ALA A 85 13.67 -8.89 4.44
CA ALA A 85 13.92 -7.70 3.61
C ALA A 85 12.68 -6.78 3.50
N SER A 86 11.48 -7.34 3.29
CA SER A 86 10.25 -6.55 3.26
C SER A 86 9.95 -5.88 4.60
N ILE A 87 10.24 -6.56 5.72
CA ILE A 87 10.05 -6.01 7.05
C ILE A 87 11.03 -4.85 7.28
N ALA A 88 12.31 -5.03 6.92
CA ALA A 88 13.32 -3.97 7.03
C ALA A 88 12.96 -2.74 6.19
N LEU A 89 12.49 -2.93 4.96
CA LEU A 89 12.05 -1.83 4.10
C LEU A 89 10.78 -1.14 4.62
N GLN A 90 9.83 -1.89 5.20
CA GLN A 90 8.67 -1.28 5.88
C GLN A 90 9.11 -0.44 7.08
N ALA A 91 10.03 -0.94 7.89
CA ALA A 91 10.57 -0.18 9.03
C ALA A 91 11.25 1.11 8.55
N LEU A 92 12.08 1.03 7.52
CA LEU A 92 12.71 2.21 6.91
C LEU A 92 11.66 3.21 6.40
N ALA A 93 10.63 2.74 5.72
CA ALA A 93 9.55 3.60 5.22
C ALA A 93 8.81 4.32 6.36
N ILE A 94 8.55 3.62 7.47
CA ILE A 94 7.94 4.21 8.68
C ILE A 94 8.87 5.25 9.29
N VAL A 95 10.17 4.96 9.39
CA VAL A 95 11.18 5.92 9.91
C VAL A 95 11.19 7.18 9.06
N LEU A 96 11.19 7.06 7.73
CA LEU A 96 11.12 8.20 6.82
C LEU A 96 9.83 9.00 6.99
N LEU A 97 8.69 8.32 7.16
CA LEU A 97 7.41 8.99 7.39
C LEU A 97 7.42 9.81 8.69
N VAL A 98 7.80 9.17 9.79
CA VAL A 98 7.84 9.82 11.11
C VAL A 98 8.85 10.97 11.11
N PHE A 99 10.03 10.76 10.53
CA PHE A 99 11.05 11.79 10.43
C PHE A 99 10.61 12.97 9.56
N GLY A 100 10.03 12.70 8.38
CA GLY A 100 9.53 13.73 7.48
C GLY A 100 8.39 14.55 8.11
N LEU A 101 7.46 13.90 8.81
CA LEU A 101 6.37 14.57 9.53
C LEU A 101 6.90 15.41 10.70
N ALA A 102 7.80 14.85 11.51
CA ALA A 102 8.42 15.58 12.61
C ALA A 102 9.15 16.83 12.09
N TRP A 103 9.94 16.68 11.03
CA TRP A 103 10.65 17.80 10.40
C TRP A 103 9.67 18.85 9.86
N MET A 104 8.54 18.44 9.29
CA MET A 104 7.50 19.36 8.84
C MET A 104 6.90 20.15 10.01
N ILE A 105 6.65 19.49 11.15
CA ILE A 105 6.14 20.14 12.37
C ILE A 105 7.16 21.12 12.96
N TYR A 106 8.45 20.74 13.03
CA TYR A 106 9.50 21.61 13.57
C TYR A 106 9.82 22.83 12.69
N ARG A 107 9.42 22.80 11.41
CA ARG A 107 9.65 23.89 10.45
C ARG A 107 8.41 24.77 10.23
N ALA A 108 7.23 24.31 10.65
CA ALA A 108 5.97 25.06 10.58
C ALA A 108 5.92 26.15 11.67
#